data_AF-A0A8T2JBP3-F1
#
_entry.id   AF-A0A8T2JBP3-F1
#
_cell.length_a   1.000
_cell.length_b   1.000
_cell.length_c   1.000
_cell.angle_alpha   90.00
_cell.angle_beta   90.00
_cell.angle_gamma   90.00
#
_symmetry.space_group_name_H-M   'P 1'
#
loop_
_entity.id
_entity.type
_entity.pdbx_description
1 polymer ?
#
loop_
_entity_poly.entity_id
_entity_poly.type
_entity_poly.pdbx_seq_one_letter_code
_entity_poly.pdbx_strand_id
1 'polypeptide(L)' 'MEYLSGHRNVIQINEAYFLRASKERSDHEIWISMEYCSSGSLGDLFFTETEQEPLPESWIAYMCREILLVRLI' A
#
# COMPACT_ATOMS: atom_id res chain seq x y z
N MET A 1 -3.32 17.11 -3.83
CA MET A 1 -3.21 15.65 -3.62
C MET A 1 -4.47 15.17 -2.88
N GLU A 2 -5.66 15.40 -3.44
CA GLU A 2 -6.93 14.98 -2.81
C GLU A 2 -7.65 13.89 -3.63
N TYR A 3 -7.22 13.65 -4.87
CA TYR A 3 -7.96 12.82 -5.84
C TYR A 3 -8.01 11.32 -5.55
N LEU A 4 -7.17 10.82 -4.64
CA LEU A 4 -7.15 9.40 -4.26
C LEU A 4 -7.55 9.17 -2.79
N SER A 5 -7.70 10.23 -1.99
CA SER A 5 -8.04 10.10 -0.57
C SER A 5 -9.46 9.56 -0.44
N GLY A 6 -9.63 8.46 0.30
CA GLY A 6 -10.92 7.81 0.51
C GLY A 6 -11.32 6.74 -0.53
N HIS A 7 -10.47 6.44 -1.53
CA HIS A 7 -10.73 5.28 -2.40
C HIS A 7 -10.45 3.98 -1.63
N ARG A 8 -11.44 3.09 -1.51
CA ARG A 8 -11.35 1.87 -0.68
C ARG A 8 -10.23 0.88 -1.08
N ASN A 9 -9.66 1.04 -2.27
CA ASN A 9 -8.55 0.21 -2.81
C ASN A 9 -7.19 0.94 -2.75
N VAL A 10 -7.13 2.11 -2.11
CA VAL A 10 -5.92 2.90 -1.88
C VAL A 10 -5.79 3.16 -0.39
N ILE A 11 -4.57 3.02 0.13
CA ILE A 11 -4.29 3.22 1.54
C ILE A 11 -4.63 4.66 1.95
N GLN A 12 -5.33 4.84 3.08
CA GLN A 12 -5.60 6.16 3.60
C GLN A 12 -4.32 6.77 4.20
N ILE A 13 -3.98 7.99 3.79
CA ILE A 13 -2.92 8.77 4.44
C ILE A 13 -3.58 9.55 5.59
N ASN A 14 -3.10 9.33 6.81
CA ASN A 14 -3.64 9.97 8.00
C ASN A 14 -2.93 11.29 8.28
N GLU A 15 -1.59 11.25 8.36
CA GLU A 15 -0.78 12.39 8.79
C GLU A 15 0.58 12.39 8.08
N ALA A 16 1.17 13.57 7.93
CA ALA A 16 2.53 13.72 7.40
C ALA A 16 3.32 14.70 8.28
N TYR A 17 4.55 14.32 8.60
CA TYR A 17 5.45 15.04 9.48
C TYR A 17 6.74 15.36 8.76
N PHE A 18 7.14 16.62 8.81
CA PHE A 18 8.46 17.05 8.35
C PHE A 18 9.40 17.17 9.55
N LEU A 19 10.40 16.31 9.61
CA LEU A 19 11.41 16.31 10.65
C LEU A 19 12.61 17.10 10.16
N ARG A 20 12.84 18.23 10.83
CA ARG A 20 13.97 19.09 10.52
C ARG A 20 15.27 18.42 10.97
N ALA A 21 16.30 18.48 10.12
CA ALA A 21 17.66 18.14 10.49
C ALA A 21 18.03 18.81 11.83
N SER A 22 18.67 18.03 12.70
CA SER A 22 19.09 18.45 14.02
C SER A 22 20.61 18.39 14.15
N LYS A 23 21.16 18.80 15.29
CA LYS A 23 22.60 18.76 15.51
C LYS A 23 23.18 17.32 15.47
N GLU A 24 22.33 16.31 15.68
CA GLU A 24 22.69 14.88 15.70
C GLU A 24 22.31 14.13 14.41
N ARG A 25 21.49 14.75 13.54
CA ARG A 25 21.00 14.16 12.28
C ARG A 25 21.07 15.22 11.18
N SER A 26 21.98 15.04 10.23
CA SER A 26 22.24 16.02 9.15
C SER A 26 21.09 16.15 8.14
N ASP A 27 20.21 15.15 8.09
CA ASP A 27 19.26 15.01 6.99
C ASP A 27 17.85 15.35 7.45
N HIS A 28 17.10 16.00 6.58
CA HIS A 28 15.67 16.22 6.76
C HIS A 28 14.92 14.93 6.44
N GLU A 29 14.01 14.52 7.31
CA GLU A 29 13.18 13.33 7.11
C GLU A 29 11.71 13.71 6.91
N ILE A 30 10.98 12.92 6.13
CA ILE A 30 9.54 13.02 6.01
C ILE A 30 8.95 11.70 6.48
N TRP A 31 8.07 11.76 7.48
CA TRP A 31 7.34 10.60 7.96
C TRP A 31 5.88 10.73 7.52
N ILE A 32 5.32 9.66 6.96
CA ILE A 32 3.92 9.61 6.52
C ILE A 32 3.25 8.47 7.27
N SER A 33 2.25 8.82 8.07
CA SER A 33 1.36 7.86 8.72
C SER A 33 0.23 7.49 7.76
N MET A 34 0.05 6.20 7.54
CA MET A 34 -0.99 5.65 6.67
C MET A 34 -1.72 4.50 7.36
N GLU A 35 -2.88 4.11 6.84
CA GLU A 35 -3.58 2.88 7.24
C GLU A 35 -2.63 1.67 7.17
N TYR A 36 -2.81 0.73 8.09
CA TYR A 36 -1.98 -0.46 8.19
C TYR A 36 -2.72 -1.69 7.64
N CYS A 37 -2.18 -2.27 6.56
CA CYS A 37 -2.66 -3.55 6.02
C CYS A 37 -1.99 -4.73 6.73
N SER A 38 -2.67 -5.34 7.71
CA SER A 38 -2.10 -6.40 8.55
C SER A 38 -1.81 -7.72 7.82
N SER A 39 -2.44 -7.96 6.66
CA SER A 39 -2.30 -9.21 5.93
C SER A 39 -1.05 -9.31 5.05
N GLY A 40 -0.22 -8.27 5.03
CA GLY A 40 0.99 -8.24 4.20
C GLY A 40 0.70 -7.88 2.74
N SER A 41 1.67 -8.18 1.88
CA SER A 41 1.66 -7.82 0.45
C SER A 41 1.16 -8.98 -0.42
N LEU A 42 0.81 -8.66 -1.67
CA LEU A 42 0.56 -9.71 -2.67
C LEU A 42 1.79 -10.58 -2.91
N GLY A 43 3.00 -10.01 -2.78
CA GLY A 43 4.24 -10.76 -2.84
C GLY A 43 4.26 -11.85 -1.78
N ASP A 44 3.94 -11.51 -0.53
CA ASP A 44 3.88 -12.48 0.56
C ASP A 44 2.86 -13.57 0.23
N LEU A 45 1.66 -13.21 -0.23
CA LEU A 45 0.64 -14.18 -0.65
C LEU A 45 1.15 -15.12 -1.76
N PHE A 46 1.82 -14.60 -2.79
CA PHE A 46 2.36 -15.42 -3.86
C PHE A 46 3.48 -16.33 -3.34
N PHE A 47 4.44 -15.78 -2.60
CA PHE A 47 5.59 -16.57 -2.13
C PHE A 47 5.23 -17.56 -1.02
N THR A 48 4.13 -17.39 -0.27
CA THR A 48 3.75 -18.34 0.77
C THR A 48 2.71 -19.36 0.32
N GLU A 49 1.70 -18.96 -0.46
CA GLU A 49 0.61 -19.86 -0.88
C GLU A 49 0.94 -20.60 -2.18
N THR A 50 1.71 -19.99 -3.10
CA THR A 50 2.00 -20.61 -4.41
C THR A 50 3.20 -21.54 -4.43
N GLU A 51 3.88 -21.72 -3.30
CA GLU A 51 4.92 -22.77 -3.18
C GLU A 51 4.35 -24.17 -3.37
N GLN A 52 3.04 -24.36 -3.14
CA GLN A 52 2.38 -25.66 -3.23
C GLN A 52 1.48 -25.78 -4.46
N GLU A 53 0.63 -24.77 -4.73
CA GLU A 53 -0.28 -24.76 -5.89
C GLU A 53 -0.49 -23.35 -6.45
N PRO A 54 -0.69 -23.19 -7.77
CA PRO A 54 -0.99 -21.89 -8.36
C PRO A 54 -2.30 -21.32 -7.80
N LEU A 55 -2.36 -20.00 -7.61
CA LEU A 55 -3.59 -19.35 -7.16
C LEU A 55 -4.75 -19.58 -8.13
N PRO A 56 -5.98 -19.77 -7.62
CA PRO A 56 -7.15 -19.87 -8.47
C PRO A 56 -7.33 -18.62 -9.34
N GLU A 57 -7.70 -18.80 -10.60
CA GLU A 57 -7.95 -17.70 -11.55
C GLU A 57 -8.97 -16.69 -11.01
N SER A 58 -9.96 -17.14 -10.24
CA SER A 58 -10.95 -16.27 -9.61
C SER A 58 -10.35 -15.29 -8.60
N TRP A 59 -9.29 -15.69 -7.89
CA TRP A 59 -8.57 -14.82 -6.96
C TRP A 59 -7.71 -13.82 -7.71
N ILE A 60 -7.03 -14.26 -8.78
CA ILE A 60 -6.25 -13.39 -9.66
C ILE A 60 -7.16 -12.33 -10.28
N ALA A 61 -8.28 -12.74 -10.88
CA ALA A 61 -9.27 -11.84 -11.46
C ALA A 61 -9.85 -10.85 -10.44
N TYR A 62 -10.08 -11.30 -9.20
CA TYR A 62 -10.49 -10.43 -8.11
C TYR A 62 -9.44 -9.34 -7.84
N MET A 63 -8.18 -9.73 -7.61
CA MET A 63 -7.10 -8.78 -7.32
C MET A 63 -6.89 -7.80 -8.47
N CYS A 64 -6.85 -8.27 -9.71
CA CYS A 64 -6.73 -7.42 -10.89
C CYS A 64 -7.88 -6.42 -10.99
N ARG A 65 -9.13 -6.87 -10.77
CA ARG A 65 -10.28 -5.96 -10.77
C ARG A 65 -10.12 -4.90 -9.69
N GLU A 66 -9.79 -5.28 -8.46
CA GLU A 66 -9.60 -4.33 -7.36
C GLU A 66 -8.46 -3.34 -7.65
N ILE A 67 -7.34 -3.77 -8.23
CA ILE A 67 -6.23 -2.86 -8.60
C ILE A 67 -6.69 -1.85 -9.68
N LEU A 68 -7.45 -2.32 -10.67
CA LEU A 68 -7.91 -1.48 -11.79
C LEU A 68 -9.09 -0.58 -11.43
N LEU A 69 -9.79 -0.83 -10.31
CA LEU A 69 -10.90 0.00 -9.86
C LEU A 69 -10.45 1.38 -9.36
N VAL A 70 -9.16 1.57 -9.07
CA VAL A 70 -8.59 2.89 -8.79
C VAL A 70 -8.79 3.76 -10.03
N ARG A 71 -9.84 4.59 -10.03
CA ARG A 71 -10.12 5.52 -11.12
C ARG A 71 -8.99 6.54 -11.22
N LEU A 72 -8.07 6.30 -12.15
CA LEU A 72 -7.11 7.28 -12.65
C LEU A 72 -7.83 8.19 -13.65
N ILE A 73 -8.70 9.09 -13.17
CA ILE A 73 -9.26 10.18 -13.98
C ILE A 73 -9.33 11.45 -13.15
#